data_AF-A0A507CM52-F1
#
_entry.id   AF-A0A507CM52-F1
#
_cell.length_a   1.000
_cell.length_b   1.000
_cell.length_c   1.000
_cell.angle_alpha   90.00
_cell.angle_beta   90.00
_cell.angle_gamma   90.00
#
_symmetry.space_group_name_H-M   'P 1'
#
loop_
_entity.id
_entity.type
_entity.pdbx_description
1 polymer ?
#
loop_
_entity_poly.entity_id
_entity_poly.type
_entity_poly.pdbx_seq_one_letter_code
_entity_poly.pdbx_strand_id
1 'polypeptide(L)'
;MQRAIVVKLLSVDPQNYSDAPREGIRRILEMATGKSHPRDKPVDTSAIELIRMGTTVATNALLERKGEPCALLITKGFKDLLHIGTQSRPKIFDLAIHAPDVLYEQVLQVDERVTLVGYTSTRFGLDVEIPENDNGYVKGVTGEYVRVIQSPNLAQVRKGLQQLFDQGFQA
;
A
#
# COMPACT_ATOMS: atom_id res chain seq x y z
N MET A 1 -36.41 20.69 0.91
CA MET A 1 -36.17 19.24 1.15
C MET A 1 -34.99 18.82 0.29
N GLN A 2 -33.95 18.22 0.88
CA GLN A 2 -32.92 17.54 0.09
C GLN A 2 -33.52 16.27 -0.51
N ARG A 3 -33.48 16.15 -1.84
CA ARG A 3 -33.97 14.97 -2.57
C ARG A 3 -32.82 14.00 -2.76
N ALA A 4 -32.94 12.79 -2.20
CA ALA A 4 -31.99 11.70 -2.45
C ALA A 4 -32.41 10.91 -3.70
N ILE A 5 -31.44 10.58 -4.56
CA ILE A 5 -31.62 9.72 -5.73
C ILE A 5 -30.71 8.50 -5.53
N VAL A 6 -31.26 7.31 -5.66
CA VAL A 6 -30.52 6.05 -5.54
C VAL A 6 -30.67 5.27 -6.84
N VAL A 7 -29.56 4.83 -7.39
CA VAL A 7 -29.50 3.99 -8.60
C VAL A 7 -28.73 2.73 -8.26
N LYS A 8 -29.26 1.58 -8.67
CA LYS A 8 -28.60 0.27 -8.58
C LYS A 8 -28.25 -0.21 -9.97
N LEU A 9 -26.98 -0.54 -10.17
CA LEU A 9 -26.43 -1.09 -11.42
C LEU A 9 -25.73 -2.40 -11.11
N LEU A 10 -25.52 -3.22 -12.15
CA LEU A 10 -24.59 -4.33 -12.06
C LEU A 10 -23.17 -3.75 -12.11
N SER A 11 -22.26 -4.30 -11.31
CA SER A 11 -20.87 -3.83 -11.27
C SER A 11 -20.14 -4.08 -12.60
N VAL A 12 -20.52 -5.14 -13.33
CA VAL A 12 -19.96 -5.52 -14.63
C VAL A 12 -21.12 -5.89 -15.56
N ASP A 13 -21.32 -5.09 -16.61
CA ASP A 13 -22.35 -5.30 -17.63
C ASP A 13 -21.91 -4.71 -18.98
N PRO A 14 -20.92 -5.33 -19.64
CA PRO A 14 -20.23 -4.75 -20.80
C PRO A 14 -21.14 -4.53 -22.00
N GLN A 15 -22.27 -5.24 -22.08
CA GLN A 15 -23.27 -5.08 -23.14
C GLN A 15 -23.99 -3.73 -23.05
N ASN A 16 -24.07 -3.14 -21.85
CA ASN A 16 -24.85 -1.91 -21.61
C ASN A 16 -23.96 -0.70 -21.32
N TYR A 17 -22.84 -0.89 -20.61
CA TYR A 17 -21.90 0.16 -20.23
C TYR A 17 -20.53 -0.44 -19.87
N SER A 18 -19.46 0.30 -20.20
CA SER A 18 -18.08 -0.11 -19.91
C SER A 18 -17.65 0.20 -18.48
N ASP A 19 -18.31 1.15 -17.81
CA ASP A 19 -17.96 1.64 -16.48
C ASP A 19 -19.23 1.91 -15.65
N ALA A 20 -19.46 1.10 -14.63
CA ALA A 20 -20.66 1.19 -13.79
C ALA A 20 -20.72 2.48 -12.94
N PRO A 21 -19.63 2.95 -12.30
CA PRO A 21 -19.64 4.21 -11.56
C PRO A 21 -20.04 5.41 -12.42
N ARG A 22 -19.44 5.56 -13.60
CA ARG A 22 -19.75 6.62 -14.57
C ARG A 22 -21.19 6.54 -15.04
N GLU A 23 -21.68 5.33 -15.33
CA GLU A 23 -23.08 5.11 -15.71
C GLU A 23 -24.04 5.51 -14.56
N GLY A 24 -23.67 5.23 -13.31
CA GLY A 24 -24.43 5.65 -12.13
C GLY A 24 -24.52 7.17 -12.02
N ILE A 25 -23.37 7.86 -12.12
CA ILE A 25 -23.29 9.33 -12.10
C ILE A 25 -24.13 9.92 -13.24
N ARG A 26 -24.01 9.38 -14.46
CA ARG A 26 -24.78 9.80 -15.63
C ARG A 26 -26.28 9.76 -15.37
N ARG A 27 -26.81 8.62 -14.90
CA ARG A 27 -28.24 8.44 -14.62
C ARG A 27 -28.73 9.39 -13.51
N ILE A 28 -27.93 9.57 -12.45
CA ILE A 28 -28.29 10.48 -11.36
C ILE A 28 -28.36 11.93 -11.85
N LEU A 29 -27.40 12.36 -12.66
CA LEU A 29 -27.40 13.71 -13.24
C LEU A 29 -28.57 13.94 -14.19
N GLU A 30 -28.91 12.98 -15.05
CA GLU A 30 -30.09 13.07 -15.91
C GLU A 30 -31.38 13.21 -15.07
N MET A 31 -31.51 12.41 -14.01
CA MET A 31 -32.67 12.46 -13.10
C MET A 31 -32.74 13.76 -12.29
N ALA A 32 -31.59 14.34 -11.91
CA ALA A 32 -31.53 15.55 -11.08
C ALA A 32 -31.71 16.83 -11.90
N THR A 33 -31.16 16.87 -13.12
CA THR A 33 -31.09 18.09 -13.94
C THR A 33 -32.08 18.11 -15.11
N GLY A 34 -32.60 16.95 -15.51
CA GLY A 34 -33.41 16.79 -16.73
C GLY A 34 -32.62 16.95 -18.04
N LYS A 35 -31.30 17.17 -17.97
CA LYS A 35 -30.43 17.28 -19.15
C LYS A 35 -29.98 15.90 -19.59
N SER A 36 -29.98 15.64 -20.89
CA SER A 36 -29.49 14.38 -21.46
C SER A 36 -27.97 14.31 -21.37
N HIS A 37 -27.45 13.15 -20.94
CA HIS A 37 -26.03 12.81 -20.94
C HIS A 37 -25.81 11.54 -21.77
N PRO A 38 -25.43 11.67 -23.06
CA PRO A 38 -25.21 10.53 -23.95
C PRO A 38 -24.13 9.56 -23.45
N ARG A 39 -24.32 8.25 -23.66
CA ARG A 39 -23.41 7.20 -23.15
C ARG A 39 -22.02 7.22 -23.78
N ASP A 40 -21.93 7.63 -25.03
CA ASP A 40 -20.74 7.70 -25.88
C ASP A 40 -19.88 8.95 -25.62
N LYS A 41 -20.37 9.90 -24.81
CA LYS A 41 -19.66 11.14 -24.49
C LYS A 41 -19.24 11.18 -23.02
N PRO A 42 -18.20 11.97 -22.69
CA PRO A 42 -17.90 12.31 -21.31
C PRO A 42 -19.12 12.93 -20.61
N VAL A 43 -19.31 12.58 -19.33
CA VAL A 43 -20.38 13.15 -18.52
C VAL A 43 -19.97 14.55 -18.11
N ASP A 44 -20.81 15.55 -18.37
CA ASP A 44 -20.60 16.91 -17.87
C ASP A 44 -20.73 16.94 -16.35
N THR A 45 -19.62 17.23 -15.66
CA THR A 45 -19.51 17.24 -14.20
C THR A 45 -19.68 18.63 -13.60
N SER A 46 -20.02 19.65 -14.38
CA SER A 46 -20.14 21.04 -13.89
C SER A 46 -21.15 21.24 -12.76
N ALA A 47 -22.16 20.36 -12.68
CA ALA A 47 -23.18 20.36 -11.62
C ALA A 47 -22.80 19.50 -10.40
N ILE A 48 -21.61 18.92 -10.36
CA ILE A 48 -21.14 18.05 -9.28
C ILE A 48 -20.18 18.84 -8.38
N GLU A 49 -20.53 18.99 -7.11
CA GLU A 49 -19.65 19.59 -6.11
C GLU A 49 -18.62 18.59 -5.57
N LEU A 50 -19.04 17.36 -5.27
CA LEU A 50 -18.21 16.32 -4.67
C LEU A 50 -18.63 14.92 -5.10
N ILE A 51 -17.65 14.07 -5.41
CA ILE A 51 -17.84 12.62 -5.56
C ILE A 51 -17.08 11.93 -4.44
N ARG A 52 -17.78 11.08 -3.69
CA ARG A 52 -17.16 10.14 -2.76
C ARG A 52 -17.35 8.74 -3.30
N MET A 53 -16.25 8.05 -3.55
CA MET A 53 -16.27 6.69 -4.10
C MET A 53 -15.80 5.71 -3.02
N GLY A 54 -16.65 4.74 -2.72
CA GLY A 54 -16.28 3.54 -1.96
C GLY A 54 -16.35 2.33 -2.89
N THR A 55 -15.30 1.53 -2.93
CA THR A 55 -15.22 0.33 -3.77
C THR A 55 -14.61 -0.82 -2.98
N THR A 56 -15.03 -2.04 -3.33
CA THR A 56 -14.47 -3.28 -2.78
C THR A 56 -13.41 -3.91 -3.68
N VAL A 57 -13.05 -3.26 -4.80
CA VAL A 57 -12.06 -3.79 -5.76
C VAL A 57 -10.75 -4.18 -5.09
N ALA A 58 -10.19 -3.29 -4.24
CA ALA A 58 -8.94 -3.57 -3.55
C ALA A 58 -9.05 -4.73 -2.54
N THR A 59 -10.14 -4.78 -1.77
CA THR A 59 -10.36 -5.86 -0.80
C THR A 59 -10.57 -7.19 -1.50
N ASN A 60 -11.35 -7.23 -2.59
CA ASN A 60 -11.54 -8.46 -3.35
C ASN A 60 -10.26 -8.90 -4.05
N ALA A 61 -9.48 -7.98 -4.62
CA ALA A 61 -8.17 -8.28 -5.19
C ALA A 61 -7.23 -8.93 -4.15
N LEU A 62 -7.21 -8.39 -2.93
CA LEU A 62 -6.43 -8.96 -1.83
C LEU A 62 -6.91 -10.36 -1.41
N LEU A 63 -8.23 -10.53 -1.22
CA LEU A 63 -8.82 -11.80 -0.79
C LEU A 63 -8.68 -12.90 -1.86
N GLU A 64 -8.83 -12.53 -3.14
CA GLU A 64 -8.71 -13.43 -4.28
C GLU A 64 -7.27 -13.63 -4.75
N ARG A 65 -6.29 -12.97 -4.10
CA ARG A 65 -4.86 -12.98 -4.50
C ARG A 65 -4.65 -12.57 -5.96
N LYS A 66 -5.46 -11.63 -6.46
CA LYS A 66 -5.38 -11.07 -7.81
C LYS A 66 -4.75 -9.67 -7.76
N GLY A 67 -3.47 -9.63 -7.44
CA GLY A 67 -2.64 -8.43 -7.48
C GLY A 67 -1.56 -8.53 -8.54
N GLU A 68 -0.83 -7.45 -8.74
CA GLU A 68 0.43 -7.47 -9.48
C GLU A 68 1.52 -8.18 -8.67
N PRO A 69 2.51 -8.81 -9.34
CA PRO A 69 3.66 -9.40 -8.66
C PRO A 69 4.38 -8.38 -7.78
N CYS A 70 4.60 -8.73 -6.52
CA CYS A 70 5.25 -7.86 -5.53
C CYS A 70 6.58 -8.45 -5.05
N ALA A 71 7.61 -7.61 -4.91
CA ALA A 71 8.87 -7.97 -4.28
C ALA A 71 9.06 -7.21 -2.95
N LEU A 72 9.63 -7.88 -1.96
CA LEU A 72 9.97 -7.30 -0.66
C LEU A 72 11.42 -6.82 -0.64
N LEU A 73 11.64 -5.53 -0.47
CA LEU A 73 12.95 -4.99 -0.09
C LEU A 73 13.07 -4.95 1.43
N ILE A 74 14.10 -5.57 1.98
CA ILE A 74 14.27 -5.65 3.43
C ILE A 74 15.74 -5.69 3.83
N THR A 75 16.04 -5.25 5.04
CA THR A 75 17.36 -5.32 5.64
C THR A 75 17.90 -6.77 5.64
N LYS A 76 19.18 -6.93 5.30
CA LYS A 76 19.87 -8.22 5.28
C LYS A 76 19.79 -8.93 6.63
N GLY A 77 19.49 -10.23 6.60
CA GLY A 77 19.21 -11.05 7.78
C GLY A 77 17.73 -11.11 8.21
N PHE A 78 16.85 -10.29 7.63
CA PHE A 78 15.42 -10.24 8.01
C PHE A 78 14.45 -10.72 6.91
N LYS A 79 14.93 -11.49 5.91
CA LYS A 79 14.09 -11.94 4.78
C LYS A 79 12.80 -12.65 5.19
N ASP A 80 12.81 -13.35 6.33
CA ASP A 80 11.70 -14.18 6.80
C ASP A 80 10.78 -13.42 7.78
N LEU A 81 11.04 -12.13 8.05
CA LEU A 81 10.35 -11.38 9.11
C LEU A 81 8.84 -11.30 8.88
N LEU A 82 8.39 -11.04 7.66
CA LEU A 82 6.96 -11.01 7.33
C LEU A 82 6.33 -12.40 7.22
N HIS A 83 7.12 -13.43 6.92
CA HIS A 83 6.65 -14.82 6.91
C HIS A 83 6.43 -15.34 8.34
N ILE A 84 7.34 -15.01 9.26
CA ILE A 84 7.21 -15.34 10.70
C ILE A 84 6.05 -14.54 11.32
N GLY A 85 5.86 -13.30 10.88
CA GLY A 85 4.82 -12.41 11.39
C GLY A 85 4.96 -12.16 12.89
N THR A 86 3.83 -12.03 13.59
CA THR A 86 3.79 -11.77 15.04
C THR A 86 3.75 -13.04 15.89
N GLN A 87 3.79 -14.21 15.26
CA GLN A 87 3.54 -15.50 15.90
C GLN A 87 2.23 -15.58 16.70
N SER A 88 1.25 -14.72 16.39
CA SER A 88 -0.08 -14.79 17.01
C SER A 88 -0.75 -16.09 16.62
N ARG A 89 -1.03 -16.97 17.60
CA ARG A 89 -1.69 -18.26 17.38
C ARG A 89 -3.11 -18.21 17.94
N PRO A 90 -4.15 -18.06 17.10
CA PRO A 90 -5.55 -18.04 17.56
C PRO A 90 -5.93 -19.33 18.29
N LYS A 91 -5.33 -20.46 17.89
CA LYS A 91 -5.47 -21.78 18.53
C LYS A 91 -4.09 -22.27 19.00
N ILE A 92 -3.67 -21.84 20.19
CA ILE A 92 -2.32 -22.12 20.74
C ILE A 92 -1.98 -23.61 20.88
N PHE A 93 -2.99 -24.49 21.01
CA PHE A 93 -2.81 -25.94 21.19
C PHE A 93 -2.96 -26.77 19.90
N ASP A 94 -3.27 -26.14 18.78
CA ASP A 94 -3.40 -26.85 17.50
C ASP A 94 -2.01 -27.34 17.03
N LEU A 95 -1.85 -28.64 16.78
CA LEU A 95 -0.58 -29.19 16.30
C LEU A 95 -0.39 -28.94 14.79
N ALA A 96 -1.49 -28.78 14.04
CA ALA A 96 -1.47 -28.48 12.62
C ALA A 96 -1.63 -26.96 12.40
N ILE A 97 -0.50 -26.24 12.48
CA ILE A 97 -0.49 -24.78 12.34
C ILE A 97 -0.61 -24.41 10.85
N HIS A 98 -1.65 -23.65 10.51
CA HIS A 98 -1.80 -23.02 9.20
C HIS A 98 -1.45 -21.52 9.32
N ALA A 99 -0.25 -21.16 8.87
CA ALA A 99 0.15 -19.76 8.76
C ALA A 99 -0.41 -19.16 7.45
N PRO A 100 -0.87 -17.90 7.45
CA PRO A 100 -1.21 -17.21 6.22
C PRO A 100 0.01 -17.05 5.31
N ASP A 101 -0.17 -17.23 4.01
CA ASP A 101 0.88 -16.96 3.03
C ASP A 101 1.21 -15.46 2.92
N VAL A 102 2.45 -15.16 2.56
CA VAL A 102 2.91 -13.79 2.30
C VAL A 102 2.40 -13.26 0.95
N LEU A 103 2.45 -11.94 0.75
CA LEU A 103 2.01 -11.29 -0.49
C LEU A 103 3.13 -11.12 -1.53
N TYR A 104 4.39 -11.21 -1.12
CA TYR A 104 5.54 -11.03 -2.01
C TYR A 104 6.00 -12.38 -2.59
N GLU A 105 6.58 -12.33 -3.78
CA GLU A 105 7.12 -13.50 -4.49
C GLU A 105 8.65 -13.57 -4.41
N GLN A 106 9.31 -12.41 -4.32
CA GLN A 106 10.77 -12.28 -4.24
C GLN A 106 11.19 -11.38 -3.08
N VAL A 107 12.40 -11.61 -2.57
CA VAL A 107 12.98 -10.79 -1.50
C VAL A 107 14.35 -10.28 -1.93
N LEU A 108 14.53 -8.96 -1.97
CA LEU A 108 15.82 -8.32 -2.13
C LEU A 108 16.33 -7.85 -0.77
N GLN A 109 17.41 -8.51 -0.30
CA GLN A 109 18.05 -8.13 0.94
C GLN A 109 19.05 -6.99 0.72
N VAL A 110 18.89 -5.89 1.45
CA VAL A 110 19.77 -4.72 1.41
C VAL A 110 20.74 -4.80 2.58
N ASP A 111 22.04 -4.77 2.28
CA ASP A 111 23.10 -4.78 3.29
C ASP A 111 23.25 -3.39 3.93
N GLU A 112 22.31 -3.06 4.80
CA GLU A 112 22.27 -1.84 5.59
C GLU A 112 21.94 -2.15 7.06
N ARG A 113 22.17 -1.16 7.92
CA ARG A 113 21.76 -1.24 9.33
C ARG A 113 21.56 0.14 9.91
N VAL A 114 20.44 0.32 10.59
CA VAL A 114 20.17 1.50 11.42
C VAL A 114 19.63 1.09 12.80
N THR A 115 19.72 2.00 13.77
CA THR A 115 19.07 1.87 15.10
C THR A 115 18.49 3.20 15.53
N LEU A 116 17.42 3.19 16.32
CA LEU A 116 16.90 4.39 16.96
C LEU A 116 17.84 4.85 18.07
N VAL A 117 18.06 6.16 18.13
CA VAL A 117 18.81 6.83 19.20
C VAL A 117 17.92 6.92 20.44
N GLY A 118 18.49 6.67 21.62
CA GLY A 118 17.73 6.54 22.86
C GLY A 118 17.25 5.11 23.11
N TYR A 119 16.01 4.79 22.73
CA TYR A 119 15.19 3.65 23.19
C TYR A 119 15.86 2.26 23.19
N THR A 120 16.84 2.03 22.33
CA THR A 120 17.54 0.74 22.18
C THR A 120 19.06 0.85 22.30
N SER A 121 19.59 2.07 22.41
CA SER A 121 21.03 2.32 22.24
C SER A 121 21.79 2.48 23.55
N THR A 122 21.11 2.76 24.67
CA THR A 122 21.75 2.92 25.99
C THR A 122 20.88 2.36 27.12
N ARG A 123 21.52 1.90 28.20
CA ARG A 123 20.81 1.49 29.44
C ARG A 123 20.23 2.68 30.23
N PHE A 124 20.46 3.92 29.78
CA PHE A 124 20.25 5.15 30.55
C PHE A 124 19.04 5.99 30.08
N GLY A 125 18.26 5.53 29.09
CA GLY A 125 17.01 6.17 28.70
C GLY A 125 17.11 7.16 27.55
N LEU A 126 16.16 8.12 27.51
CA LEU A 126 15.87 9.04 26.41
C LEU A 126 16.92 10.15 26.22
N ASP A 127 17.81 10.36 27.18
CA ASP A 127 18.84 11.40 27.13
C ASP A 127 20.12 10.85 26.50
N VAL A 128 20.13 10.76 25.17
CA VAL A 128 21.35 10.48 24.42
C VAL A 128 21.81 11.78 23.79
N GLU A 129 22.96 12.28 24.25
CA GLU A 129 23.64 13.38 23.58
C GLU A 129 24.03 12.93 22.17
N ILE A 130 23.56 13.70 21.19
CA ILE A 130 23.85 13.46 19.79
C ILE A 130 25.14 14.21 19.50
N PRO A 131 26.22 13.53 19.08
CA PRO A 131 27.45 14.20 18.75
C PRO A 131 27.20 15.27 17.67
N GLU A 132 27.64 16.49 17.92
CA GLU A 132 27.56 17.55 16.92
C GLU A 132 28.41 17.16 15.69
N ASN A 133 27.82 17.32 14.49
CA ASN A 133 28.46 17.06 13.18
C ASN A 133 28.80 15.59 12.86
N ASP A 134 28.18 14.59 13.50
CA ASP A 134 28.32 13.18 13.09
C ASP A 134 27.28 12.80 12.03
N ASN A 135 27.75 12.59 10.80
CA ASN A 135 26.93 12.15 9.65
C ASN A 135 26.31 10.75 9.83
N GLY A 136 26.71 10.01 10.85
CA GLY A 136 26.08 8.76 11.27
C GLY A 136 24.75 8.95 11.98
N TYR A 137 24.34 10.18 12.32
CA TYR A 137 23.06 10.47 12.96
C TYR A 137 22.16 11.29 12.05
N VAL A 138 20.97 10.76 11.75
CA VAL A 138 20.00 11.40 10.87
C VAL A 138 18.71 11.64 11.63
N LYS A 139 18.17 12.85 11.56
CA LYS A 139 16.86 13.18 12.14
C LYS A 139 15.75 12.75 11.18
N GLY A 140 14.87 11.88 11.65
CA GLY A 140 13.67 11.44 10.94
C GLY A 140 12.62 12.53 10.81
N VAL A 141 11.65 12.32 9.91
CA VAL A 141 10.56 13.29 9.65
C VAL A 141 9.64 13.49 10.85
N THR A 142 9.54 12.49 11.73
CA THR A 142 8.77 12.54 12.98
C THR A 142 9.59 13.09 14.16
N GLY A 143 10.86 13.46 13.92
CA GLY A 143 11.71 14.19 14.86
C GLY A 143 12.66 13.34 15.70
N GLU A 144 12.51 12.01 15.70
CA GLU A 144 13.46 11.07 16.30
C GLU A 144 14.79 11.05 15.56
N TYR A 145 15.85 10.65 16.25
CA TYR A 145 17.14 10.44 15.62
C TYR A 145 17.40 8.96 15.38
N VAL A 146 17.99 8.68 14.22
CA VAL A 146 18.39 7.35 13.78
C VAL A 146 19.90 7.35 13.61
N ARG A 147 20.56 6.37 14.22
CA ARG A 147 21.98 6.11 14.00
C ARG A 147 22.14 5.12 12.85
N VAL A 148 22.88 5.52 11.83
CA VAL A 148 23.30 4.68 10.70
C VAL A 148 24.52 3.87 11.13
N ILE A 149 24.33 2.56 11.27
CA ILE A 149 25.39 1.61 11.59
C ILE A 149 26.08 1.16 10.29
N GLN A 150 25.30 0.97 9.22
CA GLN A 150 25.79 0.59 7.91
C GLN A 150 24.92 1.22 6.83
N SER A 151 25.53 2.05 5.99
CA SER A 151 24.85 2.65 4.84
C SER A 151 24.68 1.61 3.71
N PRO A 152 23.55 1.65 2.98
CA PRO A 152 23.34 0.76 1.84
C PRO A 152 24.31 1.09 0.69
N ASN A 153 24.80 0.06 0.00
CA ASN A 153 25.49 0.24 -1.27
C ASN A 153 24.46 0.47 -2.39
N LEU A 154 24.23 1.73 -2.76
CA LEU A 154 23.22 2.10 -3.75
C LEU A 154 23.43 1.47 -5.14
N ALA A 155 24.68 1.22 -5.54
CA ALA A 155 24.97 0.56 -6.82
C ALA A 155 24.50 -0.91 -6.80
N GLN A 156 24.72 -1.62 -5.69
CA GLN A 156 24.23 -2.99 -5.52
C GLN A 156 22.70 -3.04 -5.41
N VAL A 157 22.09 -2.12 -4.66
CA VAL A 157 20.63 -2.05 -4.53
C VAL A 157 19.99 -1.78 -5.89
N ARG A 158 20.51 -0.82 -6.66
CA ARG A 158 20.01 -0.53 -8.01
C ARG A 158 20.13 -1.75 -8.93
N LYS A 159 21.24 -2.49 -8.86
CA LYS A 159 21.41 -3.72 -9.64
C LYS A 159 20.35 -4.77 -9.27
N GLY A 160 20.07 -4.96 -7.98
CA GLY A 160 19.04 -5.89 -7.52
C GLY A 160 17.63 -5.47 -7.93
N LEU A 161 17.33 -4.17 -7.85
CA LEU A 161 16.07 -3.61 -8.33
C LEU A 161 15.90 -3.79 -9.85
N GLN A 162 16.96 -3.60 -10.63
CA GLN A 162 16.91 -3.84 -12.08
C GLN A 162 16.62 -5.31 -12.39
N GLN A 163 17.23 -6.25 -11.64
CA GLN A 163 16.95 -7.68 -11.83
C GLN A 163 15.49 -8.03 -11.53
N LEU A 164 14.90 -7.45 -10.48
CA LEU A 164 13.46 -7.61 -10.20
C LEU A 164 12.60 -7.02 -11.33
N PHE A 165 12.96 -5.83 -11.80
CA PHE A 165 12.25 -5.20 -12.92
C PHE A 165 12.29 -6.07 -14.19
N ASP A 166 13.46 -6.62 -14.53
CA ASP A 166 13.65 -7.51 -15.67
C ASP A 166 12.87 -8.84 -15.52
N GLN A 167 12.53 -9.23 -14.29
CA GLN A 167 11.67 -10.39 -13.97
C GLN A 167 10.17 -10.07 -14.02
N GLY A 168 9.79 -8.82 -14.28
CA GLY A 168 8.38 -8.40 -14.40
C GLY A 168 7.80 -7.75 -13.14
N PHE A 169 8.60 -7.50 -12.10
CA PHE A 169 8.16 -6.71 -10.95
C PHE A 169 8.19 -5.22 -11.32
N GLN A 170 7.02 -4.64 -11.56
CA GLN A 170 6.87 -3.24 -11.96
C GLN A 170 6.24 -2.41 -10.83
N ALA A 171 6.56 -1.11 -10.80
CA ALA A 171 6.08 -0.16 -9.80
C ALA A 171 5.10 0.84 -10.41
#